data_AF-A0A1S1J6D9-F1
#
_entry.id   AF-A0A1S1J6D9-F1
#
_cell.length_a   1.000
_cell.length_b   1.000
_cell.length_c   1.000
_cell.angle_alpha   90.00
_cell.angle_beta   90.00
_cell.angle_gamma   90.00
#
_symmetry.space_group_name_H-M   'P 1'
#
loop_
_entity.id
_entity.type
_entity.pdbx_description
1 polymer ?
#
loop_
_entity_poly.entity_id
_entity_poly.type
_entity_poly.pdbx_seq_one_letter_code
_entity_poly.pdbx_strand_id
1 'polypeptide(L)'
;MEKPKQKYTLEFKLKVVELSNRYYSIIRAAKEVNTSPENIRRWKVQLQDGILGKKKKQAAPNRLLQLKILRKELTKVQMERDILRKAAHILSGDTITKFKFIKQHRDHYPIANTCQILEVSKISYYYWDNRKSAKRTLLVLINIVKLVNLF
;
A
#
# COMPACT_ATOMS: atom_id res chain seq x y z
N MET A 1 -34.79 16.30 11.22
CA MET A 1 -35.54 15.14 11.76
C MET A 1 -35.37 13.97 10.81
N GLU A 2 -34.62 12.93 11.20
CA GLU A 2 -34.44 11.73 10.37
C GLU A 2 -35.73 10.91 10.38
N LYS A 3 -36.35 10.71 9.21
CA LYS A 3 -37.50 9.81 9.09
C LYS A 3 -37.03 8.36 9.32
N PRO A 4 -37.72 7.58 10.17
CA PRO A 4 -37.35 6.20 10.44
C PRO A 4 -37.30 5.39 9.13
N LYS A 5 -36.22 4.63 8.93
CA LYS A 5 -36.05 3.81 7.73
C LYS A 5 -37.07 2.68 7.72
N GLN A 6 -38.11 2.83 6.91
CA GLN A 6 -39.15 1.83 6.71
C GLN A 6 -38.55 0.57 6.06
N LYS A 7 -38.71 -0.58 6.72
CA LYS A 7 -38.21 -1.88 6.24
C LYS A 7 -39.29 -2.52 5.36
N TYR A 8 -38.95 -2.76 4.09
CA TYR A 8 -39.81 -3.43 3.13
C TYR A 8 -39.31 -4.86 2.87
N THR A 9 -40.24 -5.82 2.86
CA THR A 9 -39.95 -7.22 2.50
C THR A 9 -39.56 -7.34 1.02
N LEU A 10 -38.88 -8.43 0.64
CA LEU A 10 -38.51 -8.66 -0.76
C LEU A 10 -39.75 -8.76 -1.66
N GLU A 11 -40.74 -9.53 -1.22
CA GLU A 11 -42.00 -9.72 -1.93
C GLU A 11 -42.72 -8.39 -2.20
N PHE A 12 -42.78 -7.51 -1.20
CA PHE A 12 -43.36 -6.18 -1.36
C PHE A 12 -42.63 -5.38 -2.45
N LYS A 13 -41.29 -5.39 -2.44
CA LYS A 13 -40.49 -4.65 -3.44
C LYS A 13 -40.73 -5.16 -4.85
N LEU A 14 -40.79 -6.48 -5.04
CA LEU A 14 -41.07 -7.10 -6.34
C LEU A 14 -42.44 -6.68 -6.85
N LYS A 15 -43.47 -6.79 -6.00
CA LYS A 15 -44.84 -6.42 -6.34
C LYS A 15 -44.97 -4.94 -6.73
N VAL A 16 -44.30 -4.04 -6.02
CA VAL A 16 -44.31 -2.61 -6.33
C VAL A 16 -43.57 -2.30 -7.64
N VAL A 17 -42.45 -2.98 -7.91
CA VAL A 17 -41.73 -2.82 -9.19
C VAL A 17 -42.61 -3.30 -10.35
N GLU A 18 -43.27 -4.45 -10.23
CA GLU A 18 -44.22 -4.97 -11.22
C GLU A 18 -45.38 -3.99 -11.45
N LEU A 19 -45.98 -3.48 -10.38
CA LEU A 19 -47.06 -2.49 -10.45
C LEU A 19 -46.64 -1.23 -11.21
N SER A 20 -45.41 -0.75 -10.98
CA SER A 20 -44.87 0.41 -11.69
C SER A 20 -44.66 0.18 -13.19
N ASN A 21 -44.39 -1.07 -13.60
CA ASN A 21 -44.29 -1.43 -15.01
C ASN A 21 -45.67 -1.47 -15.65
N ARG A 22 -46.66 -2.04 -14.97
CA ARG A 22 -48.05 -2.11 -15.44
C ARG A 22 -48.65 -0.73 -15.69
N TYR A 23 -48.36 0.24 -14.83
CA TYR A 23 -48.85 1.61 -14.98
C TYR A 23 -48.05 2.51 -15.90
N TYR A 24 -46.89 2.05 -16.39
CA TYR A 24 -45.91 2.91 -17.07
C TYR A 24 -45.58 4.19 -16.28
N SER A 25 -45.74 4.17 -14.95
CA SER A 25 -45.60 5.35 -14.08
C SER A 25 -45.18 4.97 -12.67
N ILE A 26 -43.97 5.40 -12.31
CA ILE A 26 -43.41 5.23 -10.97
C ILE A 26 -44.18 6.07 -9.95
N ILE A 27 -44.58 7.29 -10.31
CA ILE A 27 -45.26 8.23 -9.42
C ILE A 27 -46.65 7.67 -9.05
N ARG A 28 -47.37 7.10 -10.03
CA ARG A 28 -48.68 6.49 -9.79
C ARG A 28 -48.58 5.27 -8.87
N ALA A 29 -47.65 4.35 -9.16
CA ALA A 29 -47.43 3.17 -8.32
C ALA A 29 -47.01 3.56 -6.89
N ALA A 30 -46.16 4.58 -6.74
CA ALA A 30 -45.73 5.09 -5.45
C ALA A 30 -46.89 5.61 -4.59
N LYS A 31 -47.81 6.36 -5.21
CA LYS A 31 -49.00 6.88 -4.51
C LYS A 31 -49.93 5.77 -4.03
N GLU A 32 -50.15 4.75 -4.86
CA GLU A 32 -51.08 3.65 -4.54
C GLU A 32 -50.61 2.81 -3.35
N VAL A 33 -49.30 2.49 -3.30
CA VAL A 33 -48.73 1.68 -2.21
C VAL A 33 -48.11 2.52 -1.09
N ASN A 34 -48.39 3.82 -1.09
CA ASN A 34 -47.87 4.80 -0.13
C ASN A 34 -46.35 4.67 0.13
N THR A 35 -45.56 4.62 -0.94
CA THR A 35 -44.09 4.60 -0.88
C THR A 35 -43.47 5.76 -1.64
N SER A 36 -42.16 5.96 -1.50
CA SER A 36 -41.43 6.99 -2.25
C SER A 36 -41.13 6.53 -3.68
N PRO A 37 -41.33 7.38 -4.72
CA PRO A 37 -40.89 7.10 -6.08
C PRO A 37 -39.40 6.70 -6.17
N GLU A 38 -38.57 7.25 -5.28
CA GLU A 38 -37.14 6.97 -5.22
C GLU A 38 -36.84 5.54 -4.76
N ASN A 39 -37.67 4.98 -3.87
CA ASN A 39 -37.55 3.57 -3.48
C ASN A 39 -37.79 2.66 -4.67
N ILE A 40 -38.82 2.95 -5.48
CA ILE A 40 -39.18 2.15 -6.65
C ILE A 40 -38.07 2.22 -7.72
N ARG A 41 -37.52 3.42 -7.99
CA ARG A 41 -36.35 3.58 -8.88
C ARG A 41 -35.17 2.73 -8.42
N ARG A 42 -34.83 2.82 -7.13
CA ARG A 42 -33.75 2.02 -6.54
C ARG A 42 -34.03 0.52 -6.64
N TRP A 43 -35.25 0.06 -6.38
CA TRP A 43 -35.61 -1.36 -6.47
C TRP A 43 -35.59 -1.87 -7.90
N LYS A 44 -35.94 -1.05 -8.90
CA LYS A 44 -35.79 -1.39 -10.32
C LYS A 44 -34.33 -1.65 -10.69
N VAL A 45 -33.43 -0.75 -10.32
CA VAL A 45 -31.98 -0.92 -10.54
C VAL A 45 -31.47 -2.17 -9.82
N GLN A 46 -31.84 -2.34 -8.55
CA GLN A 46 -31.45 -3.53 -7.78
C GLN A 46 -31.99 -4.84 -8.36
N LEU A 47 -33.16 -4.82 -8.98
CA LEU A 47 -33.75 -5.98 -9.65
C LEU A 47 -32.99 -6.31 -10.93
N GLN A 48 -32.67 -5.31 -11.75
CA GLN A 48 -31.85 -5.45 -12.96
C GLN A 48 -30.45 -6.00 -12.64
N ASP A 49 -29.84 -5.50 -11.57
CA ASP A 49 -28.52 -5.94 -11.10
C ASP A 49 -28.56 -7.30 -10.35
N GLY A 50 -29.74 -7.90 -10.18
CA GLY A 50 -29.91 -9.17 -9.47
C GLY A 50 -29.54 -9.13 -7.98
N ILE A 51 -29.57 -7.94 -7.35
CA ILE A 51 -29.21 -7.71 -5.95
C ILE A 51 -30.40 -7.30 -5.07
N LEU A 52 -31.62 -7.25 -5.60
CA LEU A 52 -32.82 -6.91 -4.85
C LEU A 52 -33.02 -7.89 -3.68
N GLY A 53 -33.15 -7.36 -2.46
CA GLY A 53 -33.32 -8.18 -1.25
C GLY A 53 -32.05 -8.83 -0.72
N LYS A 54 -30.94 -8.79 -1.46
CA LYS A 54 -29.64 -9.20 -0.92
C LYS A 54 -29.23 -8.16 0.13
N LYS A 55 -28.98 -8.60 1.37
CA LYS A 55 -28.29 -7.76 2.36
C LYS A 55 -27.00 -7.30 1.67
N LYS A 56 -26.68 -6.00 1.72
CA LYS A 56 -25.32 -5.53 1.41
C LYS A 56 -24.41 -6.45 2.21
N LYS A 57 -23.71 -7.37 1.54
CA LYS A 57 -22.51 -7.95 2.15
C LYS A 57 -21.71 -6.70 2.45
N GLN A 58 -21.62 -6.34 3.72
CA GLN A 58 -20.65 -5.34 4.16
C GLN A 58 -19.38 -5.81 3.48
N ALA A 59 -18.87 -5.02 2.54
CA ALA A 59 -17.68 -5.37 1.82
C ALA A 59 -16.63 -5.54 2.91
N ALA A 60 -16.36 -6.79 3.31
CA ALA A 60 -15.32 -7.09 4.25
C ALA A 60 -14.10 -6.36 3.71
N PRO A 61 -13.42 -5.53 4.52
CA PRO A 61 -12.28 -4.77 4.05
C PRO A 61 -11.38 -5.77 3.32
N ASN A 62 -11.13 -5.51 2.04
CA ASN A 62 -10.71 -6.51 1.06
C ASN A 62 -9.63 -7.39 1.69
N ARG A 63 -10.01 -8.61 2.13
CA ARG A 63 -9.18 -9.44 3.02
C ARG A 63 -7.81 -9.70 2.39
N LEU A 64 -7.78 -9.74 1.06
CA LEU A 64 -6.56 -9.86 0.26
C LEU A 64 -5.67 -8.61 0.35
N LEU A 65 -6.25 -7.40 0.35
CA LEU A 65 -5.51 -6.16 0.53
C LEU A 65 -4.90 -6.07 1.93
N GLN A 66 -5.67 -6.42 2.96
CA GLN A 66 -5.16 -6.47 4.34
C GLN A 66 -4.03 -7.50 4.46
N LEU A 67 -4.22 -8.71 3.96
CA LEU A 67 -3.17 -9.75 3.94
C LEU A 67 -1.92 -9.26 3.20
N LYS A 68 -2.06 -8.53 2.10
CA LYS A 68 -0.93 -7.97 1.36
C LYS A 68 -0.17 -6.92 2.17
N ILE A 69 -0.88 -6.01 2.84
CA ILE A 69 -0.30 -4.98 3.72
C ILE A 69 0.44 -5.65 4.87
N LEU A 70 -0.22 -6.56 5.59
CA LEU A 70 0.35 -7.29 6.72
C LEU A 70 1.59 -8.09 6.32
N ARG A 71 1.57 -8.79 5.17
CA ARG A 71 2.76 -9.52 4.68
C ARG A 71 3.92 -8.56 4.40
N LYS A 72 3.65 -7.40 3.82
CA LYS A 72 4.68 -6.38 3.54
C LYS A 72 5.30 -5.85 4.83
N GLU A 73 4.48 -5.56 5.84
CA GLU A 73 4.95 -5.12 7.16
C GLU A 73 5.77 -6.21 7.86
N LEU A 74 5.31 -7.46 7.81
CA LEU A 74 6.03 -8.59 8.37
C LEU A 74 7.43 -8.74 7.75
N THR A 75 7.54 -8.70 6.42
CA THR A 75 8.84 -8.76 5.73
C THR A 75 9.74 -7.59 6.13
N LYS A 76 9.19 -6.39 6.26
CA LYS A 76 9.94 -5.20 6.69
C LYS A 76 10.49 -5.38 8.11
N VAL A 77 9.65 -5.78 9.07
CA VAL A 77 10.05 -5.97 10.47
C VAL A 77 11.08 -7.10 10.61
N GLN A 78 10.91 -8.20 9.87
CA GLN A 78 11.88 -9.30 9.85
C GLN A 78 13.26 -8.84 9.35
N MET A 79 13.28 -8.07 8.26
CA MET A 79 14.52 -7.48 7.74
C MET A 79 15.18 -6.55 8.76
N GLU A 80 14.41 -5.64 9.37
CA GLU A 80 14.91 -4.70 10.38
C GLU A 80 15.53 -5.44 11.57
N ARG A 81 14.83 -6.45 12.10
CA ARG A 81 15.32 -7.32 13.17
C ARG A 81 16.62 -8.01 12.77
N ASP A 82 16.71 -8.55 11.56
CA ASP A 82 17.90 -9.28 11.11
C ASP A 82 19.12 -8.37 10.95
N ILE A 83 18.91 -7.14 10.47
CA ILE A 83 19.96 -6.10 10.41
C ILE A 83 20.43 -5.76 11.81
N LEU A 84 19.51 -5.43 12.73
CA LEU A 84 19.84 -5.09 14.12
C LEU A 84 20.61 -6.22 14.82
N ARG A 85 20.15 -7.46 14.66
CA ARG A 85 20.82 -8.63 15.23
C ARG A 85 22.27 -8.76 14.76
N LYS A 86 22.53 -8.57 13.45
CA LYS A 86 23.89 -8.63 12.90
C LYS A 86 24.73 -7.41 13.27
N ALA A 87 24.11 -6.25 13.34
CA ALA A 87 24.79 -4.98 13.62
C ALA A 87 24.93 -4.68 15.12
N ALA A 88 24.40 -5.50 16.02
CA ALA A 88 24.33 -5.21 17.45
C ALA A 88 25.66 -4.73 18.05
N HIS A 89 26.77 -5.35 17.65
CA HIS A 89 28.13 -5.01 18.09
C HIS A 89 28.68 -3.67 17.58
N ILE A 90 28.04 -3.03 16.60
CA ILE A 90 28.49 -1.77 15.99
C ILE A 90 27.48 -0.62 16.15
N LEU A 91 26.36 -0.81 16.83
CA LEU A 91 25.33 0.22 16.97
C LEU A 91 25.89 1.49 17.65
N SER A 92 26.73 1.30 18.67
CA SER A 92 27.47 2.37 19.37
C SER A 92 28.82 2.71 18.73
N GLY A 93 29.16 2.06 17.61
CA GLY A 93 30.41 2.29 16.89
C GLY A 93 30.40 3.61 16.10
N ASP A 94 31.59 4.00 15.63
CA ASP A 94 31.75 5.19 14.81
C ASP A 94 31.11 5.04 13.42
N THR A 95 30.88 6.17 12.76
CA THR A 95 30.23 6.23 11.44
C THR A 95 30.96 5.39 10.38
N ILE A 96 32.30 5.28 10.46
CA ILE A 96 33.07 4.51 9.48
C ILE A 96 32.84 3.02 9.66
N THR A 97 32.75 2.52 10.89
CA THR A 97 32.41 1.11 11.16
C THR A 97 31.01 0.77 10.66
N LYS A 98 30.04 1.67 10.88
CA LYS A 98 28.68 1.54 10.32
C LYS A 98 28.70 1.48 8.79
N PHE A 99 29.47 2.33 8.11
CA PHE A 99 29.60 2.29 6.65
C PHE A 99 30.26 1.01 6.13
N LYS A 100 31.28 0.49 6.83
CA LYS A 100 31.90 -0.81 6.48
C LYS A 100 30.87 -1.93 6.55
N PHE A 101 30.06 -1.97 7.61
CA PHE A 101 28.99 -2.96 7.76
C PHE A 101 27.97 -2.87 6.62
N ILE A 102 27.50 -1.66 6.30
CA ILE A 102 26.56 -1.42 5.19
C ILE A 102 27.14 -1.96 3.89
N LYS A 103 28.41 -1.65 3.59
CA LYS A 103 29.08 -2.12 2.37
C LYS A 103 29.20 -3.64 2.31
N GLN A 104 29.53 -4.28 3.42
CA GLN A 104 29.69 -5.74 3.51
C GLN A 104 28.36 -6.49 3.31
N HIS A 105 27.24 -5.89 3.72
CA HIS A 105 25.92 -6.53 3.70
C HIS A 105 24.97 -5.97 2.64
N ARG A 106 25.45 -5.13 1.73
CA ARG A 106 24.62 -4.44 0.71
C ARG A 106 23.86 -5.37 -0.23
N ASP A 107 24.38 -6.59 -0.44
CA ASP A 107 23.76 -7.59 -1.33
C ASP A 107 22.59 -8.31 -0.63
N HIS A 108 22.54 -8.25 0.71
CA HIS A 108 21.51 -8.89 1.53
C HIS A 108 20.46 -7.91 2.03
N TYR A 109 20.84 -6.65 2.25
CA TYR A 109 19.97 -5.63 2.85
C TYR A 109 19.95 -4.35 2.01
N PRO A 110 18.77 -3.77 1.74
CA PRO A 110 18.67 -2.48 1.06
C PRO A 110 19.42 -1.38 1.82
N ILE A 111 20.30 -0.66 1.12
CA ILE A 111 21.17 0.37 1.71
C ILE A 111 20.35 1.43 2.45
N ALA A 112 19.19 1.83 1.92
CA ALA A 112 18.34 2.82 2.56
C ALA A 112 17.85 2.37 3.94
N ASN A 113 17.38 1.13 4.05
CA ASN A 113 16.92 0.54 5.31
C ASN A 113 18.07 0.40 6.30
N THR A 114 19.22 -0.13 5.86
CA THR A 114 20.38 -0.29 6.74
C THR A 114 20.90 1.06 7.25
N CYS A 115 20.96 2.09 6.40
CA CYS A 115 21.34 3.45 6.82
C CYS A 115 20.37 4.03 7.85
N GLN A 116 19.07 3.84 7.65
CA GLN A 116 18.04 4.29 8.60
C GLN A 116 18.19 3.58 9.95
N ILE A 117 18.35 2.25 9.96
CA ILE A 117 18.48 1.45 11.19
C ILE A 117 19.76 1.78 11.96
N LEU A 118 20.87 2.06 11.26
CA LEU A 118 22.14 2.41 11.89
C LEU A 118 22.28 3.91 12.20
N GLU A 119 21.24 4.69 11.90
CA GLU A 119 21.18 6.14 12.13
C GLU A 119 22.31 6.90 11.43
N VAL A 120 22.56 6.57 10.15
CA VAL A 120 23.57 7.25 9.32
C VAL A 120 22.97 7.81 8.03
N SER A 121 23.53 8.90 7.54
CA SER A 121 23.10 9.52 6.29
C SER A 121 23.46 8.66 5.08
N LYS A 122 22.45 8.32 4.27
CA LYS A 122 22.60 7.64 2.97
C LYS A 122 23.55 8.39 2.03
N ILE A 123 23.45 9.72 2.00
CA ILE A 123 24.30 10.58 1.17
C ILE A 123 25.77 10.45 1.62
N SER A 124 26.02 10.52 2.92
CA SER A 124 27.37 10.39 3.49
C SER A 124 27.98 9.01 3.23
N TYR A 125 27.16 7.95 3.28
CA TYR A 125 27.60 6.61 2.91
C TYR A 125 28.07 6.54 1.45
N TYR A 126 27.28 7.04 0.49
CA TYR A 126 27.69 7.02 -0.92
C TYR A 126 28.92 7.91 -1.17
N TYR A 127 29.03 9.06 -0.52
CA TYR A 127 30.25 9.88 -0.59
C TYR A 127 31.48 9.13 -0.06
N TRP A 128 31.33 8.37 1.03
CA TRP A 128 32.42 7.56 1.59
C TRP A 128 32.80 6.40 0.67
N ASP A 129 31.81 5.71 0.08
CA ASP A 129 32.04 4.58 -0.81
C ASP A 129 32.70 5.04 -2.13
N ASN A 130 32.21 6.14 -2.70
CA ASN A 130 32.77 6.77 -3.91
C ASN A 130 34.15 7.40 -3.69
N ARG A 131 34.49 7.85 -2.48
CA ARG A 131 35.85 8.35 -2.20
C ARG A 131 36.92 7.29 -2.39
N LYS A 132 36.60 5.99 -2.27
CA LYS A 132 37.54 4.91 -2.59
C LYS A 132 37.74 4.70 -4.09
N SER A 133 36.74 5.00 -4.94
CA SER A 133 36.92 4.97 -6.41
C SER A 133 37.72 6.19 -6.88
N ALA A 134 37.43 7.39 -6.36
CA ALA A 134 38.20 8.60 -6.69
C ALA A 134 39.68 8.52 -6.28
N LYS A 135 40.00 7.99 -5.09
CA LYS A 135 41.40 7.72 -4.68
C LYS A 135 42.07 6.69 -5.59
N ARG A 136 41.35 5.65 -6.05
CA ARG A 136 41.89 4.65 -6.98
C ARG A 136 42.21 5.26 -8.35
N THR A 137 41.31 6.09 -8.88
CA THR A 137 41.52 6.78 -10.16
C THR A 137 42.69 7.75 -10.09
N LEU A 138 42.81 8.56 -9.03
CA LEU A 138 43.97 9.43 -8.81
C LEU A 138 45.27 8.64 -8.66
N LEU A 139 45.27 7.50 -7.94
CA LEU A 139 46.47 6.67 -7.79
C LEU A 139 46.91 6.05 -9.13
N VAL A 140 45.95 5.60 -9.94
CA VAL A 140 46.19 5.06 -11.28
C VAL A 140 46.72 6.17 -12.20
N LEU A 141 46.13 7.36 -12.19
CA LEU A 141 46.60 8.50 -12.98
C LEU A 141 48.01 8.95 -12.56
N ILE A 142 48.30 9.01 -11.25
CA ILE A 142 49.64 9.33 -10.74
C ILE A 142 50.66 8.27 -11.18
N ASN A 143 50.30 6.98 -11.16
CA ASN A 143 51.18 5.91 -11.62
C ASN A 143 51.39 5.94 -13.15
N ILE A 144 50.36 6.27 -13.93
CA ILE A 144 50.48 6.44 -15.39
C ILE A 144 51.39 7.63 -15.72
N VAL A 145 51.21 8.77 -15.05
CA VAL A 145 52.07 9.96 -15.26
C VAL A 145 53.51 9.68 -14.85
N LYS A 146 53.75 8.91 -13.78
CA LYS A 146 55.10 8.46 -13.41
C LYS A 146 55.74 7.54 -14.45
N LEU A 147 54.97 6.63 -15.06
CA LEU A 147 55.45 5.76 -16.13
C LEU A 147 55.77 6.53 -17.41
N VAL A 148 54.97 7.55 -17.76
CA VAL A 148 55.20 8.40 -18.93
C VAL A 148 56.38 9.37 -18.74
N ASN A 149 56.68 9.79 -17.51
CA ASN A 149 57.83 10.65 -17.20
C ASN A 149 59.14 9.87 -16.94
N LEU A 150 59.13 8.54 -17.06
CA LEU A 150 60.31 7.66 -16.93
C LEU A 150 60.81 7.13 -18.29
N PHE A 151 60.20 7.57 -19.39
CA PHE A 151 60.65 7.39 -20.78
C PHE A 151 60.84 8.77 -21.42
#